data_AF-N9TZZ5-F1
#
_entry.id   AF-N9TZZ5-F1
#
_cell.length_a   1.000
_cell.length_b   1.000
_cell.length_c   1.000
_cell.angle_alpha   90.00
_cell.angle_beta   90.00
_cell.angle_gamma   90.00
#
_symmetry.space_group_name_H-M   'P 1'
#
loop_
_entity.id
_entity.type
_entity.pdbx_description
1 polymer ?
#
loop_
_entity_poly.entity_id
_entity_poly.type
_entity_poly.pdbx_seq_one_letter_code
_entity_poly.pdbx_strand_id
1 'polypeptide(L)'
;MEENEIRKDELETKEEIKKSQKKCRKVTTALMFTGLIGALTIIPIVSIFFSSKQPRKNQYIFDFNDAVIKKEIPIDENKKEILFKFDEEIESSKLFNFKDLIQIEKKEDDYQIDMSNNFSFYRTGDRFGDFFNTNQITKKKLNQTSNNEEIIEIDLVKKLADFNQEKNRNIDFKYFIQQLSSLKFSFSYSFKNQDEKFYFYNTNGKLAGYEIKNFFSRVTKYLKEETNDQKISNETYKIKVFATNKNGVIEKIRFDIEFKFQVEKNFS
;
A
#
# COMPACT_ATOMS: atom_id res chain seq x y z
N MET A 1 77.32 13.81 48.84
CA MET A 1 76.01 14.04 49.48
C MET A 1 74.96 14.50 48.46
N GLU A 2 75.32 15.21 47.39
CA GLU A 2 74.40 15.66 46.32
C GLU A 2 73.72 14.54 45.50
N GLU A 3 74.35 13.37 45.33
CA GLU A 3 73.79 12.32 44.45
C GLU A 3 72.51 11.64 45.01
N ASN A 4 72.29 11.74 46.33
CA ASN A 4 71.13 11.13 47.00
C ASN A 4 69.89 12.04 47.00
N GLU A 5 70.03 13.37 46.89
CA GLU A 5 68.89 14.29 46.79
C GLU A 5 68.30 14.28 45.38
N ILE A 6 69.15 14.26 44.34
CA ILE A 6 68.71 14.23 42.93
C ILE A 6 67.89 12.96 42.63
N ARG A 7 68.26 11.80 43.21
CA ARG A 7 67.50 10.55 43.03
C ARG A 7 66.14 10.56 43.74
N LYS A 8 66.00 11.29 44.84
CA LYS A 8 64.72 11.42 45.56
C LYS A 8 63.73 12.30 44.80
N ASP A 9 64.19 13.45 44.30
CA ASP A 9 63.35 14.37 43.53
C ASP A 9 62.87 13.74 42.20
N GLU A 10 63.72 12.96 41.51
CA GLU A 10 63.30 12.24 40.31
C GLU A 10 62.26 11.13 40.58
N LEU A 11 62.33 10.49 41.75
CA LEU A 11 61.38 9.46 42.17
C LEU A 11 60.02 10.05 42.54
N GLU A 12 60.00 11.15 43.30
CA GLU A 12 58.76 11.86 43.67
C GLU A 12 58.07 12.47 42.45
N THR A 13 58.85 13.06 41.53
CA THR A 13 58.33 13.63 40.27
C THR A 13 57.73 12.52 39.37
N LYS A 14 58.35 11.34 39.29
CA LYS A 14 57.81 10.19 38.53
C LYS A 14 56.54 9.60 39.16
N GLU A 15 56.41 9.62 40.48
CA GLU A 15 55.19 9.18 41.16
C GLU A 15 54.02 10.15 40.97
N GLU A 16 54.25 11.47 41.03
CA GLU A 16 53.22 12.47 40.74
C GLU A 16 52.72 12.41 39.30
N ILE A 17 53.62 12.26 38.32
CA ILE A 17 53.26 12.10 36.90
C ILE A 17 52.41 10.84 36.70
N LYS A 18 52.75 9.71 37.33
CA LYS A 18 51.95 8.48 37.30
C LYS A 18 50.56 8.65 37.95
N LYS A 19 50.44 9.46 39.01
CA LYS A 19 49.18 9.75 39.71
C LYS A 19 48.25 10.65 38.88
N SER A 20 48.83 11.64 38.19
CA SER A 20 48.15 12.54 37.24
C SER A 20 47.58 11.78 36.03
N GLN A 21 48.37 10.90 35.40
CA GLN A 21 47.94 10.10 34.25
C GLN A 21 46.81 9.10 34.61
N LYS A 22 46.81 8.54 35.83
CA LYS A 22 45.72 7.69 36.34
C LYS A 22 44.42 8.45 36.58
N LYS A 23 44.47 9.70 37.06
CA LYS A 23 43.28 10.56 37.22
C LYS A 23 42.70 10.97 35.86
N CYS A 24 43.55 11.37 34.92
CA CYS A 24 43.12 11.73 33.56
C CYS A 24 42.44 10.55 32.86
N ARG A 25 43.00 9.33 32.93
CA ARG A 25 42.37 8.11 32.43
C ARG A 25 41.00 7.82 33.05
N LYS A 26 40.83 7.98 34.37
CA LYS A 26 39.53 7.76 35.03
C LYS A 26 38.45 8.73 34.54
N VAL A 27 38.80 9.99 34.30
CA VAL A 27 37.88 11.01 33.77
C VAL A 27 37.54 10.73 32.29
N THR A 28 38.51 10.32 31.47
CA THR A 28 38.23 9.95 30.06
C THR A 28 37.38 8.69 29.98
N THR A 29 37.63 7.68 30.82
CA THR A 29 36.80 6.47 30.88
C THR A 29 35.39 6.79 31.36
N ALA A 30 35.22 7.63 32.40
CA ALA A 30 33.90 8.05 32.85
C ALA A 30 33.13 8.80 31.75
N LEU A 31 33.78 9.73 31.04
CA LEU A 31 33.20 10.47 29.91
C LEU A 31 32.81 9.53 28.75
N MET A 32 33.65 8.55 28.42
CA MET A 32 33.33 7.53 27.41
C MET A 32 32.12 6.68 27.82
N PHE A 33 32.03 6.26 29.09
CA PHE A 33 30.88 5.48 29.57
C PHE A 33 29.59 6.31 29.64
N THR A 34 29.63 7.57 30.08
CA THR A 34 28.44 8.45 30.00
C THR A 34 28.04 8.78 28.57
N GLY A 35 29.02 8.93 27.65
CA GLY A 35 28.75 9.09 26.23
C GLY A 35 28.13 7.84 25.61
N LEU A 36 28.59 6.65 26.00
CA LEU A 36 28.04 5.36 25.54
C LEU A 36 26.62 5.13 26.09
N ILE A 37 26.38 5.42 27.37
CA ILE A 37 25.06 5.30 28.01
C ILE A 37 24.09 6.35 27.45
N GLY A 38 24.57 7.57 27.18
CA GLY A 38 23.81 8.61 26.48
C GLY A 38 23.41 8.17 25.06
N ALA A 39 24.34 7.62 24.29
CA ALA A 39 24.04 7.11 22.95
C ALA A 39 23.05 5.93 22.98
N LEU A 40 23.22 4.98 23.93
CA LEU A 40 22.35 3.81 24.06
C LEU A 40 20.92 4.13 24.52
N THR A 41 20.72 5.25 25.23
CA THR A 41 19.38 5.71 25.65
C THR A 41 18.72 6.62 24.61
N ILE A 42 19.50 7.42 23.88
CA ILE A 42 18.99 8.30 22.81
C ILE A 42 18.56 7.49 21.59
N ILE A 43 19.25 6.42 21.21
CA ILE A 43 18.87 5.58 20.05
C ILE A 43 17.42 5.05 20.16
N PRO A 44 17.00 4.36 21.23
CA PRO A 44 15.62 3.90 21.36
C PRO A 44 14.64 5.05 21.51
N ILE A 45 14.99 6.17 22.16
CA ILE A 45 14.08 7.32 22.28
C ILE A 45 13.86 7.97 20.91
N VAL A 46 14.91 8.18 20.11
CA VAL A 46 14.80 8.73 18.74
C VAL A 46 14.06 7.74 17.84
N SER A 47 14.34 6.43 17.94
CA SER A 47 13.59 5.40 17.20
C SER A 47 12.12 5.35 17.61
N ILE A 48 11.79 5.46 18.89
CA ILE A 48 10.41 5.50 19.40
C ILE A 48 9.74 6.81 18.99
N PHE A 49 10.43 7.95 19.04
CA PHE A 49 9.87 9.28 18.71
C PHE A 49 9.65 9.46 17.20
N PHE A 50 10.53 8.92 16.35
CA PHE A 50 10.31 8.83 14.91
C PHE A 50 9.30 7.74 14.53
N SER A 51 9.22 6.63 15.29
CA SER A 51 8.18 5.61 15.10
C SER A 51 6.80 6.10 15.57
N SER A 52 6.72 6.96 16.59
CA SER A 52 5.46 7.47 17.15
C SER A 52 4.90 8.65 16.37
N LYS A 53 5.74 9.33 15.58
CA LYS A 53 5.34 10.32 14.57
C LYS A 53 5.08 9.71 13.18
N GLN A 54 5.00 8.38 13.07
CA GLN A 54 4.46 7.78 11.86
C GLN A 54 3.04 8.35 11.64
N PRO A 55 2.72 8.81 10.41
CA PRO A 55 1.36 9.20 10.08
C PRO A 55 0.45 8.07 10.54
N ARG A 56 -0.59 8.42 11.33
CA ARG A 56 -1.54 7.45 11.89
C ARG A 56 -1.88 6.45 10.78
N LYS A 57 -1.54 5.16 10.96
CA LYS A 57 -1.76 4.13 9.93
C LYS A 57 -3.21 4.25 9.45
N ASN A 58 -3.37 4.77 8.24
CA ASN A 58 -4.65 4.77 7.56
C ASN A 58 -5.14 3.33 7.53
N GLN A 59 -6.29 3.09 8.14
CA GLN A 59 -6.89 1.76 8.18
C GLN A 59 -7.59 1.51 6.85
N TYR A 60 -7.61 0.26 6.41
CA TYR A 60 -8.34 -0.18 5.22
C TYR A 60 -9.28 -1.30 5.63
N ILE A 61 -10.44 -1.37 4.97
CA ILE A 61 -11.26 -2.57 4.96
C ILE A 61 -10.60 -3.55 4.00
N PHE A 62 -10.48 -4.82 4.38
CA PHE A 62 -9.80 -5.85 3.59
C PHE A 62 -10.80 -6.78 2.93
N ASP A 63 -10.45 -7.26 1.73
CA ASP A 63 -11.19 -8.31 1.04
C ASP A 63 -11.25 -9.62 1.83
N PHE A 64 -12.36 -10.34 1.74
CA PHE A 64 -12.49 -11.66 2.34
C PHE A 64 -11.92 -12.75 1.43
N ASN A 65 -11.37 -13.81 2.03
CA ASN A 65 -10.85 -14.94 1.28
C ASN A 65 -11.91 -15.58 0.38
N ASP A 66 -13.14 -15.72 0.86
CA ASP A 66 -14.20 -16.48 0.19
C ASP A 66 -14.86 -15.71 -0.97
N ALA A 67 -14.57 -14.41 -1.10
CA ALA A 67 -15.06 -13.58 -2.20
C ALA A 67 -14.39 -13.90 -3.55
N VAL A 68 -13.31 -14.70 -3.56
CA VAL A 68 -12.55 -15.03 -4.76
C VAL A 68 -12.94 -16.39 -5.30
N ILE A 69 -13.57 -16.40 -6.48
CA ILE A 69 -13.99 -17.60 -7.20
C ILE A 69 -12.98 -17.91 -8.31
N LYS A 70 -12.45 -19.12 -8.32
CA LYS A 70 -11.65 -19.67 -9.43
C LYS A 70 -12.50 -20.68 -10.20
N LYS A 71 -12.49 -20.60 -11.53
CA LYS A 71 -13.09 -21.60 -12.43
C LYS A 71 -12.09 -22.03 -13.48
N GLU A 72 -12.14 -23.30 -13.86
CA GLU A 72 -11.43 -23.85 -15.01
C GLU A 72 -12.47 -24.28 -16.05
N ILE A 73 -12.31 -23.80 -17.27
CA ILE A 73 -13.23 -24.04 -18.37
C ILE A 73 -12.45 -24.75 -19.47
N PRO A 74 -12.73 -26.03 -19.77
CA PRO A 74 -12.11 -26.73 -20.90
C PRO A 74 -12.45 -26.00 -22.20
N ILE A 75 -11.45 -25.72 -23.03
CA ILE A 75 -11.65 -25.21 -24.40
C ILE A 75 -11.61 -26.40 -25.36
N ASP A 76 -10.55 -27.20 -25.26
CA ASP A 76 -10.34 -28.42 -26.03
C ASP A 76 -9.57 -29.46 -25.19
N GLU A 77 -9.13 -30.54 -25.84
CA GLU A 77 -8.37 -31.62 -25.20
C GLU A 77 -7.08 -31.12 -24.54
N ASN A 78 -6.43 -30.10 -25.12
CA ASN A 78 -5.09 -29.66 -24.75
C ASN A 78 -5.07 -28.26 -24.13
N LYS A 79 -6.20 -27.56 -24.07
CA LYS A 79 -6.28 -26.16 -23.62
C LYS A 79 -7.41 -25.96 -22.63
N LYS A 80 -7.12 -25.18 -21.60
CA LYS A 80 -8.12 -24.72 -20.63
C LYS A 80 -8.03 -23.22 -20.41
N GLU A 81 -9.17 -22.62 -20.14
CA GLU A 81 -9.27 -21.26 -19.67
C GLU A 81 -9.39 -21.25 -18.15
N ILE A 82 -8.62 -20.37 -17.52
CA ILE A 82 -8.65 -20.12 -16.09
C ILE A 82 -9.28 -18.76 -15.87
N LEU A 83 -10.28 -18.71 -15.00
CA LEU A 83 -11.02 -17.50 -14.65
C LEU A 83 -10.98 -17.30 -13.14
N PHE A 84 -10.45 -16.16 -12.71
CA PHE A 84 -10.58 -15.63 -11.37
C PHE A 84 -11.58 -14.49 -11.38
N LYS A 85 -12.59 -14.58 -10.51
CA LYS A 85 -13.58 -13.53 -10.27
C LYS A 85 -13.58 -13.13 -8.81
N PHE A 86 -13.73 -11.84 -8.58
CA PHE A 86 -13.98 -11.24 -7.27
C PHE A 86 -15.10 -10.24 -7.42
N ASP A 87 -16.17 -10.43 -6.67
CA ASP A 87 -17.33 -9.54 -6.62
C ASP A 87 -17.64 -9.31 -5.14
N GLU A 88 -17.36 -8.11 -4.65
CA GLU A 88 -17.61 -7.75 -3.26
C GLU A 88 -18.28 -6.39 -3.17
N GLU A 89 -19.31 -6.31 -2.34
CA GLU A 89 -20.09 -5.10 -2.09
C GLU A 89 -19.90 -4.66 -0.63
N ILE A 90 -19.62 -3.37 -0.46
CA ILE A 90 -19.53 -2.73 0.85
C ILE A 90 -20.58 -1.63 0.98
N GLU A 91 -21.26 -1.64 2.13
CA GLU A 91 -22.08 -0.52 2.56
C GLU A 91 -21.19 0.72 2.75
N SER A 92 -21.57 1.83 2.12
CA SER A 92 -20.88 3.11 2.18
C SER A 92 -20.72 3.65 3.61
N SER A 93 -21.65 3.31 4.51
CA SER A 93 -21.61 3.68 5.94
C SER A 93 -20.42 3.08 6.69
N LYS A 94 -19.82 2.00 6.15
CA LYS A 94 -18.55 1.47 6.64
C LYS A 94 -17.37 2.35 6.27
N LEU A 95 -17.45 3.09 5.15
CA LEU A 95 -16.39 3.97 4.66
C LEU A 95 -16.55 5.42 5.12
N PHE A 96 -17.77 5.94 5.10
CA PHE A 96 -18.10 7.34 5.37
C PHE A 96 -18.94 7.48 6.62
N ASN A 97 -18.75 8.59 7.33
CA ASN A 97 -19.57 8.94 8.47
C ASN A 97 -20.73 9.85 8.02
N PHE A 98 -21.92 9.27 7.89
CA PHE A 98 -23.15 9.99 7.52
C PHE A 98 -23.92 10.52 8.74
N LYS A 99 -23.36 10.55 9.96
CA LYS A 99 -24.09 10.97 11.17
C LYS A 99 -24.58 12.43 11.11
N ASP A 100 -23.80 13.30 10.48
CA ASP A 100 -24.19 14.68 10.23
C ASP A 100 -24.83 14.74 8.83
N LEU A 101 -26.08 14.27 8.70
CA LEU A 101 -26.86 14.38 7.46
C LEU A 101 -27.11 15.86 7.17
N ILE A 102 -26.20 16.47 6.43
CA ILE A 102 -26.39 17.82 5.91
C ILE A 102 -27.40 17.75 4.78
N GLN A 103 -28.26 18.77 4.72
CA GLN A 103 -29.27 18.87 3.68
C GLN A 103 -28.58 18.99 2.31
N ILE A 104 -28.64 17.90 1.57
CA ILE A 104 -28.07 17.77 0.24
C ILE A 104 -28.97 18.52 -0.76
N GLU A 105 -28.39 19.35 -1.62
CA GLU A 105 -29.13 19.94 -2.72
C GLU A 105 -29.39 18.88 -3.81
N LYS A 106 -30.67 18.71 -4.19
CA LYS A 106 -31.14 17.65 -5.09
C LYS A 106 -30.90 17.95 -6.59
N LYS A 107 -29.74 18.50 -6.95
CA LYS A 107 -29.37 18.72 -8.37
C LYS A 107 -28.66 17.48 -8.92
N GLU A 108 -28.86 17.14 -10.19
CA GLU A 108 -28.36 15.88 -10.78
C GLU A 108 -26.83 15.76 -10.80
N ASP A 109 -26.09 16.88 -10.86
CA ASP A 109 -24.65 16.91 -11.17
C ASP A 109 -23.74 17.46 -10.06
N ASP A 110 -24.29 17.67 -8.86
CA ASP A 110 -23.54 18.28 -7.75
C ASP A 110 -22.90 17.25 -6.81
N TYR A 111 -23.04 15.95 -7.10
CA TYR A 111 -22.38 14.87 -6.34
C TYR A 111 -21.14 14.37 -7.07
N GLN A 112 -20.06 14.18 -6.34
CA GLN A 112 -18.84 13.61 -6.89
C GLN A 112 -18.16 12.65 -5.93
N ILE A 113 -17.59 11.60 -6.49
CA ILE A 113 -16.64 10.73 -5.81
C ILE A 113 -15.25 10.94 -6.41
N ASP A 114 -14.31 11.25 -5.53
CA ASP A 114 -12.89 11.32 -5.83
C ASP A 114 -12.26 10.01 -5.32
N MET A 115 -11.50 9.34 -6.18
CA MET A 115 -10.89 8.06 -5.88
C MET A 115 -9.43 8.05 -6.25
N SER A 116 -8.62 7.39 -5.45
CA SER A 116 -7.24 7.08 -5.80
C SER A 116 -7.00 5.59 -5.67
N ASN A 117 -6.42 4.97 -6.70
CA ASN A 117 -5.98 3.58 -6.64
C ASN A 117 -4.44 3.49 -6.54
N ASN A 118 -3.95 2.58 -5.70
CA ASN A 118 -2.53 2.37 -5.50
C ASN A 118 -2.21 0.86 -5.47
N PHE A 119 -1.44 0.41 -6.46
CA PHE A 119 -0.91 -0.93 -6.59
C PHE A 119 0.37 -1.08 -5.76
N SER A 120 0.40 -2.12 -4.95
CA SER A 120 1.59 -2.55 -4.21
C SER A 120 2.20 -3.76 -4.90
N PHE A 121 3.54 -3.81 -4.99
CA PHE A 121 4.27 -4.88 -5.67
C PHE A 121 5.26 -5.59 -4.72
N TYR A 122 5.43 -6.91 -4.87
CA TYR A 122 6.43 -7.68 -4.12
C TYR A 122 7.87 -7.31 -4.47
N ARG A 123 8.15 -7.02 -5.74
CA ARG A 123 9.45 -6.56 -6.22
C ARG A 123 9.33 -5.18 -6.87
N THR A 124 10.30 -4.32 -6.61
CA THR A 124 10.33 -2.92 -7.07
C THR A 124 11.28 -2.67 -8.24
N GLY A 125 12.01 -3.69 -8.72
CA GLY A 125 13.13 -3.55 -9.67
C GLY A 125 12.79 -2.85 -10.99
N ASP A 126 11.56 -2.99 -11.48
CA ASP A 126 11.12 -2.41 -12.76
C ASP A 126 10.47 -1.02 -12.62
N ARG A 127 10.39 -0.48 -11.39
CA ARG A 127 9.67 0.74 -11.03
C ARG A 127 8.16 0.68 -11.35
N PHE A 128 7.55 -0.50 -11.19
CA PHE A 128 6.10 -0.66 -11.36
C PHE A 128 5.30 0.31 -10.51
N GLY A 129 5.69 0.48 -9.24
CA GLY A 129 5.01 1.42 -8.33
C GLY A 129 4.95 2.83 -8.90
N ASP A 130 6.04 3.33 -9.48
CA ASP A 130 6.08 4.68 -10.03
C ASP A 130 5.13 4.81 -11.23
N PHE A 131 5.18 3.89 -12.19
CA PHE A 131 4.33 3.96 -13.38
C PHE A 131 2.84 3.73 -13.05
N PHE A 132 2.53 2.67 -12.30
CA PHE A 132 1.15 2.24 -12.07
C PHE A 132 0.40 3.13 -11.07
N ASN A 133 1.11 3.90 -10.24
CA ASN A 133 0.52 4.76 -9.20
C ASN A 133 0.61 6.26 -9.48
N THR A 134 1.30 6.70 -10.54
CA THR A 134 1.35 8.12 -10.90
C THR A 134 -0.02 8.61 -11.37
N ASN A 135 -0.46 9.75 -10.83
CA ASN A 135 -1.69 10.48 -11.22
C ASN A 135 -2.99 9.65 -11.24
N GLN A 136 -3.14 8.69 -10.33
CA GLN A 136 -4.31 7.79 -10.28
C GLN A 136 -5.55 8.39 -9.58
N ILE A 137 -5.69 9.72 -9.53
CA ILE A 137 -6.89 10.33 -8.96
C ILE A 137 -7.96 10.44 -10.04
N THR A 138 -9.02 9.66 -9.90
CA THR A 138 -10.20 9.71 -10.75
C THR A 138 -11.30 10.47 -10.03
N LYS A 139 -11.85 11.48 -10.68
CA LYS A 139 -13.03 12.21 -10.21
C LYS A 139 -14.22 11.86 -11.08
N LYS A 140 -15.32 11.45 -10.47
CA LYS A 140 -16.54 11.06 -11.17
C LYS A 140 -17.73 11.76 -10.57
N LYS A 141 -18.45 12.52 -11.39
CA LYS A 141 -19.80 12.99 -11.05
C LYS A 141 -20.74 11.80 -11.02
N LEU A 142 -21.64 11.80 -10.05
CA LEU A 142 -22.56 10.71 -9.79
C LEU A 142 -23.99 11.15 -10.06
N ASN A 143 -24.78 10.27 -10.68
CA ASN A 143 -26.21 10.49 -10.82
C ASN A 143 -26.87 10.44 -9.44
N GLN A 144 -27.90 11.28 -9.26
CA GLN A 144 -28.64 11.35 -8.00
C GLN A 144 -29.21 9.99 -7.57
N THR A 145 -29.72 9.19 -8.52
CA THR A 145 -30.20 7.84 -8.25
C THR A 145 -29.67 6.89 -9.33
N SER A 146 -28.91 5.88 -8.92
CA SER A 146 -28.38 4.85 -9.79
C SER A 146 -28.14 3.57 -9.00
N ASN A 147 -28.43 2.41 -9.59
CA ASN A 147 -28.23 1.14 -8.92
C ASN A 147 -26.82 0.57 -9.10
N ASN A 148 -26.10 0.98 -10.15
CA ASN A 148 -24.81 0.37 -10.51
C ASN A 148 -24.03 1.28 -11.48
N GLU A 149 -23.72 2.49 -11.06
CA GLU A 149 -22.95 3.44 -11.87
C GLU A 149 -21.46 3.07 -11.84
N GLU A 150 -20.84 2.85 -13.00
CA GLU A 150 -19.40 2.60 -13.09
C GLU A 150 -18.61 3.88 -12.80
N ILE A 151 -17.70 3.80 -11.84
CA ILE A 151 -16.90 4.93 -11.39
C ILE A 151 -15.41 4.75 -11.70
N ILE A 152 -14.92 3.52 -11.85
CA ILE A 152 -13.57 3.17 -12.31
C ILE A 152 -13.63 1.96 -13.24
N GLU A 153 -12.85 2.00 -14.32
CA GLU A 153 -12.40 0.82 -15.06
C GLU A 153 -10.87 0.88 -15.22
N ILE A 154 -10.18 -0.19 -14.82
CA ILE A 154 -8.73 -0.38 -15.03
C ILE A 154 -8.54 -1.67 -15.82
N ASP A 155 -7.89 -1.54 -16.98
CA ASP A 155 -7.42 -2.66 -17.78
C ASP A 155 -5.92 -2.86 -17.55
N LEU A 156 -5.55 -3.93 -16.83
CA LEU A 156 -4.15 -4.20 -16.49
C LEU A 156 -3.34 -4.75 -17.66
N VAL A 157 -3.98 -5.40 -18.63
CA VAL A 157 -3.31 -5.87 -19.87
C VAL A 157 -2.88 -4.65 -20.67
N LYS A 158 -3.80 -3.70 -20.86
CA LYS A 158 -3.50 -2.44 -21.54
C LYS A 158 -2.44 -1.63 -20.79
N LYS A 159 -2.58 -1.45 -19.48
CA LYS A 159 -1.58 -0.71 -18.68
C LYS A 159 -0.19 -1.33 -18.75
N LEU A 160 -0.06 -2.66 -18.76
CA LEU A 160 1.25 -3.30 -18.93
C LEU A 160 1.80 -3.10 -20.34
N ALA A 161 0.94 -3.15 -21.37
CA ALA A 161 1.36 -2.85 -22.73
C ALA A 161 1.92 -1.41 -22.84
N ASP A 162 1.22 -0.44 -22.25
CA ASP A 162 1.68 0.96 -22.20
C ASP A 162 3.02 1.08 -21.45
N PHE A 163 3.17 0.40 -20.30
CA PHE A 163 4.43 0.35 -19.56
C PHE A 163 5.58 -0.25 -20.40
N ASN A 164 5.32 -1.33 -21.14
CA ASN A 164 6.33 -1.99 -21.95
C ASN A 164 6.77 -1.14 -23.15
N GLN A 165 5.90 -0.25 -23.68
CA GLN A 165 6.28 0.68 -24.73
C GLN A 165 7.29 1.73 -24.25
N GLU A 166 7.25 2.12 -22.97
CA GLU A 166 8.20 3.06 -22.37
C GLU A 166 9.55 2.41 -21.98
N LYS A 167 9.70 1.08 -22.15
CA LYS A 167 10.86 0.32 -21.69
C LYS A 167 11.58 -0.37 -22.84
N ASN A 168 12.91 -0.47 -22.71
CA ASN A 168 13.74 -1.20 -23.67
C ASN A 168 13.58 -2.73 -23.59
N ARG A 169 12.95 -3.25 -22.53
CA ARG A 169 12.71 -4.68 -22.32
C ARG A 169 11.26 -4.90 -21.97
N ASN A 170 10.60 -5.75 -22.75
CA ASN A 170 9.24 -6.16 -22.49
C ASN A 170 9.19 -7.09 -21.28
N ILE A 171 8.30 -6.73 -20.36
CA ILE A 171 7.94 -7.54 -19.21
C ILE A 171 6.80 -8.46 -19.60
N ASP A 172 6.97 -9.75 -19.28
CA ASP A 172 5.95 -10.76 -19.46
C ASP A 172 4.76 -10.55 -18.50
N PHE A 173 3.54 -10.75 -18.99
CA PHE A 173 2.31 -10.48 -18.23
C PHE A 173 2.19 -11.40 -17.00
N LYS A 174 2.58 -12.67 -17.10
CA LYS A 174 2.57 -13.60 -15.97
C LYS A 174 3.50 -13.12 -14.87
N TYR A 175 4.72 -12.72 -15.23
CA TYR A 175 5.68 -12.17 -14.28
C TYR A 175 5.14 -10.91 -13.59
N PHE A 176 4.56 -9.99 -14.36
CA PHE A 176 3.93 -8.77 -13.83
C PHE A 176 2.83 -9.09 -12.81
N ILE A 177 1.88 -9.98 -13.14
CA ILE A 177 0.80 -10.36 -12.22
C ILE A 177 1.35 -11.03 -10.96
N GLN A 178 2.37 -11.88 -11.07
CA GLN A 178 3.05 -12.48 -9.91
C GLN A 178 3.74 -11.45 -8.99
N GLN A 179 4.00 -10.23 -9.48
CA GLN A 179 4.52 -9.14 -8.66
C GLN A 179 3.43 -8.34 -7.97
N LEU A 180 2.17 -8.37 -8.41
CA LEU A 180 1.09 -7.64 -7.76
C LEU A 180 0.75 -8.26 -6.40
N SER A 181 0.82 -7.44 -5.35
CA SER A 181 0.59 -7.88 -3.97
C SER A 181 -0.75 -7.43 -3.41
N SER A 182 -1.15 -6.17 -3.67
CA SER A 182 -2.47 -5.65 -3.33
C SER A 182 -2.82 -4.40 -4.14
N LEU A 183 -4.10 -4.04 -4.11
CA LEU A 183 -4.64 -2.79 -4.64
C LEU A 183 -5.42 -2.07 -3.56
N LYS A 184 -5.02 -0.83 -3.27
CA LYS A 184 -5.70 0.05 -2.33
C LYS A 184 -6.51 1.08 -3.07
N PHE A 185 -7.80 1.16 -2.76
CA PHE A 185 -8.67 2.25 -3.15
C PHE A 185 -8.85 3.18 -1.97
N SER A 186 -8.65 4.47 -2.18
CA SER A 186 -9.03 5.51 -1.22
C SER A 186 -10.15 6.35 -1.83
N PHE A 187 -11.13 6.71 -1.02
CA PHE A 187 -12.36 7.37 -1.47
C PHE A 187 -12.60 8.66 -0.71
N SER A 188 -13.08 9.68 -1.42
CA SER A 188 -13.64 10.89 -0.86
C SER A 188 -14.95 11.18 -1.57
N TYR A 189 -15.99 11.46 -0.80
CA TYR A 189 -17.32 11.76 -1.34
C TYR A 189 -17.69 13.20 -0.99
N SER A 190 -18.17 13.94 -1.98
CA SER A 190 -18.54 15.35 -1.80
C SER A 190 -19.76 15.75 -2.61
N PHE A 191 -20.43 16.80 -2.14
CA PHE A 191 -21.63 17.35 -2.75
C PHE A 191 -21.72 18.86 -2.52
N LYS A 192 -22.54 19.58 -3.28
CA LYS A 192 -22.87 20.98 -2.96
C LYS A 192 -24.10 21.08 -2.06
N ASN A 193 -24.03 21.98 -1.09
CA ASN A 193 -25.19 22.37 -0.29
C ASN A 193 -26.00 23.47 -1.00
N GLN A 194 -27.10 23.92 -0.37
CA GLN A 194 -27.96 25.00 -0.89
C GLN A 194 -27.24 26.33 -1.12
N ASP A 195 -26.09 26.57 -0.46
CA ASP A 195 -25.26 27.76 -0.65
C ASP A 195 -24.21 27.60 -1.76
N GLU A 196 -24.33 26.55 -2.59
CA GLU A 196 -23.38 26.15 -3.63
C GLU A 196 -21.95 25.84 -3.14
N LYS A 197 -21.78 25.60 -1.83
CA LYS A 197 -20.47 25.25 -1.24
C LYS A 197 -20.27 23.74 -1.25
N PHE A 198 -19.06 23.31 -1.60
CA PHE A 198 -18.67 21.90 -1.49
C PHE A 198 -18.55 21.46 -0.04
N TYR A 199 -19.21 20.36 0.27
CA TYR A 199 -19.09 19.64 1.52
C TYR A 199 -18.53 18.24 1.27
N PHE A 200 -17.70 17.75 2.20
CA PHE A 200 -17.04 16.44 2.12
C PHE A 200 -17.48 15.57 3.29
N TYR A 201 -17.92 14.35 2.98
CA TYR A 201 -18.15 13.38 4.05
C TYR A 201 -16.81 12.88 4.58
N ASN A 202 -16.62 13.03 5.89
CA ASN A 202 -15.47 12.45 6.58
C ASN A 202 -15.52 10.93 6.47
N THR A 203 -14.35 10.30 6.37
CA THR A 203 -14.27 8.85 6.47
C THR A 203 -14.62 8.39 7.89
N ASN A 204 -15.14 7.18 8.00
CA ASN A 204 -15.52 6.60 9.28
C ASN A 204 -14.25 6.23 10.08
N GLY A 205 -13.99 6.94 11.18
CA GLY A 205 -12.80 6.74 12.00
C GLY A 205 -11.50 7.15 11.29
N LYS A 206 -10.50 6.26 11.28
CA LYS A 206 -9.21 6.47 10.58
C LYS A 206 -9.12 5.65 9.28
N LEU A 207 -10.26 5.27 8.71
CA LEU A 207 -10.30 4.53 7.46
C LEU A 207 -9.91 5.44 6.29
N ALA A 208 -9.09 4.93 5.39
CA ALA A 208 -8.76 5.59 4.12
C ALA A 208 -9.49 4.96 2.93
N GLY A 209 -9.90 3.70 3.04
CA GLY A 209 -10.69 3.04 2.00
C GLY A 209 -10.66 1.52 2.07
N TYR A 210 -10.49 0.89 0.90
CA TYR A 210 -10.60 -0.55 0.70
C TYR A 210 -9.30 -1.14 0.13
N GLU A 211 -8.82 -2.26 0.65
CA GLU A 211 -7.63 -2.98 0.17
C GLU A 211 -8.00 -4.39 -0.30
N ILE A 212 -7.73 -4.65 -1.57
CA ILE A 212 -7.86 -5.98 -2.18
C ILE A 212 -6.49 -6.63 -2.13
N LYS A 213 -6.34 -7.70 -1.36
CA LYS A 213 -5.08 -8.41 -1.14
C LYS A 213 -5.23 -9.91 -1.34
N ASN A 214 -6.30 -10.51 -0.82
CA ASN A 214 -6.53 -11.95 -0.90
C ASN A 214 -6.74 -12.41 -2.34
N PHE A 215 -7.41 -11.61 -3.18
CA PHE A 215 -7.50 -11.86 -4.63
C PHE A 215 -6.11 -12.02 -5.28
N PHE A 216 -5.24 -11.01 -5.14
CA PHE A 216 -3.91 -11.02 -5.72
C PHE A 216 -3.02 -12.14 -5.16
N SER A 217 -3.15 -12.43 -3.86
CA SER A 217 -2.45 -13.54 -3.23
C SER A 217 -2.85 -14.89 -3.84
N ARG A 218 -4.15 -15.12 -4.08
CA ARG A 218 -4.66 -16.37 -4.68
C ARG A 218 -4.20 -16.52 -6.13
N VAL A 219 -4.31 -15.46 -6.92
CA VAL A 219 -3.83 -15.44 -8.31
C VAL A 219 -2.33 -15.74 -8.36
N THR A 220 -1.54 -15.04 -7.53
CA THR A 220 -0.08 -15.23 -7.46
C THR A 220 0.28 -16.65 -7.06
N LYS A 221 -0.40 -17.21 -6.05
CA LYS A 221 -0.19 -18.59 -5.61
C LYS A 221 -0.44 -19.58 -6.76
N TYR A 222 -1.59 -19.46 -7.43
CA TYR A 222 -1.93 -20.32 -8.56
C TYR A 222 -0.90 -20.22 -9.70
N LEU A 223 -0.48 -19.02 -10.09
CA LEU A 223 0.50 -18.83 -11.16
C LEU A 223 1.90 -19.38 -10.83
N LYS A 224 2.24 -19.51 -9.54
CA LYS A 224 3.54 -20.02 -9.07
C LYS A 224 3.52 -21.52 -8.79
N GLU A 225 2.38 -22.09 -8.43
CA GLU A 225 2.29 -23.51 -8.05
C GLU A 225 1.73 -24.37 -9.18
N GLU A 226 0.70 -23.90 -9.89
CA GLU A 226 -0.08 -24.73 -10.82
C GLU A 226 0.30 -24.50 -12.27
N THR A 227 0.78 -23.30 -12.60
CA THR A 227 1.13 -22.95 -13.99
C THR A 227 2.56 -22.51 -14.14
N ASN A 228 3.45 -22.74 -13.17
CA ASN A 228 4.82 -22.17 -13.15
C ASN A 228 5.59 -22.33 -14.47
N ASP A 229 5.56 -23.53 -15.03
CA ASP A 229 6.30 -23.88 -16.25
C ASP A 229 5.47 -23.69 -17.53
N GLN A 230 4.20 -23.30 -17.38
CA GLN A 230 3.28 -23.08 -18.49
C GLN A 230 3.28 -21.61 -18.92
N LYS A 231 3.26 -21.38 -20.23
CA LYS A 231 2.96 -20.06 -20.78
C LYS A 231 1.48 -19.75 -20.63
N ILE A 232 1.14 -18.52 -20.26
CA ILE A 232 -0.24 -18.03 -20.30
C ILE A 232 -0.45 -17.25 -21.61
N SER A 233 -1.69 -17.21 -22.09
CA SER A 233 -2.07 -16.48 -23.30
C SER A 233 -3.52 -16.01 -23.24
N ASN A 234 -3.91 -15.11 -24.15
CA ASN A 234 -5.27 -14.55 -24.24
C ASN A 234 -5.74 -13.97 -22.90
N GLU A 235 -4.87 -13.16 -22.31
CA GLU A 235 -5.07 -12.55 -21.01
C GLU A 235 -6.12 -11.45 -21.09
N THR A 236 -6.99 -11.40 -20.09
CA THR A 236 -7.90 -10.28 -19.84
C THR A 236 -7.87 -10.01 -18.35
N TYR A 237 -7.57 -8.79 -17.95
CA TYR A 237 -7.56 -8.42 -16.54
C TYR A 237 -8.20 -7.05 -16.37
N LYS A 238 -9.45 -7.06 -15.91
CA LYS A 238 -10.24 -5.86 -15.65
C LYS A 238 -10.56 -5.72 -14.18
N ILE A 239 -10.47 -4.48 -13.70
CA ILE A 239 -10.86 -4.07 -12.35
C ILE A 239 -11.87 -2.95 -12.53
N LYS A 240 -13.11 -3.17 -12.08
CA LYS A 240 -14.19 -2.22 -12.14
C LYS A 240 -14.69 -1.91 -10.74
N VAL A 241 -15.07 -0.65 -10.54
CA VAL A 241 -15.72 -0.21 -9.29
C VAL A 241 -17.02 0.46 -9.68
N PHE A 242 -18.08 0.14 -8.93
CA PHE A 242 -19.41 0.68 -9.13
C PHE A 242 -19.93 1.33 -7.85
N ALA A 243 -20.73 2.37 -8.01
CA ALA A 243 -21.47 3.02 -6.94
C ALA A 243 -22.98 2.81 -7.11
N THR A 244 -23.66 2.56 -6.00
CA THR A 244 -25.12 2.64 -5.89
C THR A 244 -25.45 3.94 -5.16
N ASN A 245 -26.24 4.79 -5.79
CA ASN A 245 -26.62 6.11 -5.29
C ASN A 245 -28.14 6.18 -5.14
N LYS A 246 -28.61 6.80 -4.06
CA LYS A 246 -30.02 7.07 -3.86
C LYS A 246 -30.20 8.46 -3.29
N ASN A 247 -31.00 9.29 -3.97
CA ASN A 247 -31.25 10.68 -3.56
C ASN A 247 -29.97 11.50 -3.32
N GLY A 248 -28.91 11.24 -4.09
CA GLY A 248 -27.64 11.94 -3.96
C GLY A 248 -26.84 11.50 -2.73
N VAL A 249 -27.03 10.27 -2.24
CA VAL A 249 -26.18 9.63 -1.22
C VAL A 249 -25.66 8.33 -1.81
N ILE A 250 -24.35 8.10 -1.74
CA ILE A 250 -23.77 6.79 -2.07
C ILE A 250 -24.23 5.82 -0.98
N GLU A 251 -24.98 4.79 -1.34
CA GLU A 251 -25.39 3.72 -0.42
C GLU A 251 -24.36 2.60 -0.39
N LYS A 252 -23.81 2.22 -1.55
CA LYS A 252 -22.90 1.06 -1.66
C LYS A 252 -21.80 1.29 -2.68
N ILE A 253 -20.69 0.58 -2.48
CA ILE A 253 -19.59 0.47 -3.44
C ILE A 253 -19.36 -1.01 -3.72
N ARG A 254 -19.34 -1.39 -5.00
CA ARG A 254 -19.09 -2.76 -5.46
C ARG A 254 -17.79 -2.82 -6.24
N PHE A 255 -16.96 -3.80 -5.93
CA PHE A 255 -15.70 -4.09 -6.59
C PHE A 255 -15.86 -5.36 -7.42
N ASP A 256 -15.60 -5.25 -8.72
CA ASP A 256 -15.67 -6.37 -9.67
C ASP A 256 -14.30 -6.54 -10.33
N ILE A 257 -13.64 -7.66 -10.07
CA ILE A 257 -12.36 -8.00 -10.69
C ILE A 257 -12.53 -9.30 -11.47
N GLU A 258 -12.13 -9.25 -12.74
CA GLU A 258 -12.05 -10.40 -13.61
C GLU A 258 -10.63 -10.55 -14.14
N PHE A 259 -10.00 -11.69 -13.85
CA PHE A 259 -8.75 -12.10 -14.49
C PHE A 259 -8.94 -13.45 -15.19
N LYS A 260 -8.74 -13.46 -16.50
CA LYS A 260 -8.90 -14.60 -17.38
C LYS A 260 -7.66 -14.81 -18.22
N PHE A 261 -7.26 -16.06 -18.43
CA PHE A 261 -6.17 -16.44 -19.32
C PHE A 261 -6.30 -17.90 -19.72
N GLN A 262 -5.56 -18.31 -20.75
CA GLN A 262 -5.50 -19.67 -21.23
C GLN A 262 -4.15 -20.30 -20.94
N VAL A 263 -4.16 -21.60 -20.63
CA VAL A 263 -2.97 -22.44 -20.49
C VAL A 263 -3.15 -23.73 -21.29
N GLU A 264 -2.05 -24.26 -21.79
CA GLU A 264 -1.99 -25.63 -22.30
C GLU A 264 -2.05 -26.60 -21.12
N LYS A 265 -2.68 -27.77 -21.28
CA LYS A 265 -2.69 -28.81 -20.25
C LYS A 265 -1.35 -29.52 -20.26
N ASN A 266 -0.71 -29.63 -19.10
CA ASN A 266 0.42 -30.54 -18.96
C ASN A 266 -0.13 -31.97 -19.00
N PHE A 267 0.33 -32.75 -19.98
CA PHE A 267 0.20 -34.20 -19.91
C PHE A 267 1.22 -34.71 -18.90
N SER A 268 0.77 -34.91 -17.66
CA SER A 268 1.51 -35.64 -16.62
C SER A 268 1.33 -37.13 -16.78
#